data_AF-A0A7Y4X1Z9-F1
#
_entry.id   AF-A0A7Y4X1Z9-F1
#
_cell.length_a   1.000
_cell.length_b   1.000
_cell.length_c   1.000
_cell.angle_alpha   90.00
_cell.angle_beta   90.00
_cell.angle_gamma   90.00
#
_symmetry.space_group_name_H-M   'P 1'
#
loop_
_entity.id
_entity.type
_entity.pdbx_description
1 polymer ?
#
loop_
_entity_poly.entity_id
_entity_poly.type
_entity_poly.pdbx_seq_one_letter_code
_entity_poly.pdbx_strand_id
1 'polypeptide(L)' 'MHEEQLKNLGQRAQPVRVALTGGTVSPGIFEVMAVLGRERTLARLARAVAVGQ' A
#
# COMPACT_ATOMS: atom_id res chain seq x y z
N MET A 1 -16.72 -9.24 9.89
CA MET A 1 -15.56 -8.53 9.33
C MET A 1 -15.33 -9.11 7.94
N HIS A 2 -15.61 -8.35 6.86
CA HIS A 2 -15.64 -8.87 5.48
C HIS A 2 -14.23 -9.29 5.00
N GLU A 3 -13.92 -10.57 5.07
CA GLU A 3 -12.64 -11.16 4.60
C GLU A 3 -12.46 -11.11 3.07
N GLU A 4 -13.52 -10.78 2.33
CA GLU A 4 -13.53 -10.81 0.86
C GLU A 4 -12.69 -9.71 0.19
N GLN A 5 -12.48 -8.58 0.88
CA GLN A 5 -11.65 -7.47 0.36
C GLN A 5 -10.16 -7.83 0.27
N LEU A 6 -9.68 -8.78 1.09
CA LEU A 6 -8.27 -9.18 1.11
C LEU A 6 -7.89 -10.14 -0.02
N LYS A 7 -8.85 -10.91 -0.57
CA LYS A 7 -8.57 -11.83 -1.70
C LYS A 7 -8.11 -11.10 -2.97
N ASN A 8 -8.49 -9.83 -3.12
CA ASN A 8 -8.08 -8.99 -4.24
C ASN A 8 -6.82 -8.15 -3.96
N LEU A 9 -6.22 -8.30 -2.76
CA LEU A 9 -5.01 -7.56 -2.41
C LEU A 9 -3.82 -8.01 -3.26
N GLY A 10 -3.77 -9.25 -3.73
CA GLY A 10 -2.66 -9.72 -4.59
C GLY A 10 -2.46 -8.88 -5.86
N GLN A 11 -3.54 -8.53 -6.55
CA GLN A 11 -3.49 -7.67 -7.75
C GLN A 11 -3.24 -6.19 -7.40
N ARG A 12 -3.68 -5.75 -6.23
CA ARG A 12 -3.51 -4.35 -5.76
C ARG A 12 -2.24 -4.14 -4.93
N ALA A 13 -1.52 -5.20 -4.59
CA ALA A 13 -0.34 -5.16 -3.73
C ALA A 13 0.84 -4.51 -4.45
N GLN A 14 1.01 -4.72 -5.76
CA GLN A 14 2.11 -4.12 -6.51
C GLN A 14 2.01 -2.58 -6.57
N PRO A 15 0.86 -1.98 -6.96
CA PRO A 15 0.70 -0.53 -6.94
C PRO A 15 0.83 0.07 -5.53
N VAL A 16 0.25 -0.59 -4.52
CA VAL A 16 0.38 -0.17 -3.12
C VAL A 16 1.84 -0.21 -2.67
N ARG A 17 2.61 -1.22 -3.05
CA ARG A 17 4.03 -1.34 -2.74
C ARG A 17 4.82 -0.19 -3.36
N VAL A 18 4.62 0.11 -4.64
CA VAL A 18 5.26 1.26 -5.29
C VAL A 18 4.88 2.57 -4.58
N ALA A 19 3.61 2.76 -4.22
CA ALA A 19 3.17 3.94 -3.48
C ALA A 19 3.85 4.07 -2.11
N LEU A 20 4.07 2.96 -1.41
CA LEU A 20 4.65 2.96 -0.07
C LEU A 20 6.18 2.94 -0.05
N THR A 21 6.86 2.36 -1.04
CA THR A 21 8.31 2.14 -1.00
C THR A 21 9.07 2.71 -2.18
N GLY A 22 8.39 3.19 -3.22
CA GLY A 22 9.02 3.69 -4.46
C GLY A 22 9.53 2.59 -5.39
N GLY A 23 9.24 1.32 -5.11
CA GLY A 23 9.69 0.19 -5.92
C GLY A 23 8.75 -1.00 -5.85
N THR A 24 8.97 -1.98 -6.73
CA THR A 24 8.16 -3.22 -6.82
C THR A 24 8.63 -4.32 -5.88
N VAL A 25 9.81 -4.17 -5.27
CA VAL A 25 10.41 -5.10 -4.30
C VAL A 25 10.48 -4.42 -2.94
N SER A 26 10.02 -5.12 -1.89
CA SER A 26 10.11 -4.64 -0.51
C SER A 26 9.94 -5.80 0.49
N PRO A 27 10.09 -5.56 1.80
CA PRO A 27 9.61 -6.47 2.84
C PRO A 27 8.08 -6.66 2.79
N GLY A 28 7.51 -7.42 3.73
CA GLY A 28 6.06 -7.63 3.79
C GLY A 28 5.29 -6.31 3.83
N ILE A 29 4.19 -6.20 3.08
CA ILE A 29 3.48 -4.91 2.95
C ILE A 29 2.97 -4.38 4.30
N PHE A 30 2.59 -5.30 5.20
CA PHE A 30 2.18 -4.98 6.57
C PHE A 30 3.35 -4.53 7.44
N GLU A 31 4.56 -5.08 7.25
CA GLU A 31 5.77 -4.64 7.96
C GLU A 31 6.12 -3.21 7.57
N VAL A 32 6.06 -2.92 6.26
CA VAL A 32 6.27 -1.56 5.74
C VAL A 32 5.26 -0.59 6.35
N MET A 33 3.97 -0.95 6.40
CA MET A 33 2.94 -0.12 7.01
C MET A 33 3.15 0.07 8.52
N ALA A 34 3.59 -0.98 9.22
CA ALA A 34 3.88 -0.90 10.66
C ALA A 34 5.06 0.06 10.96
N VAL A 35 6.13 0.01 10.15
CA VAL A 35 7.29 0.91 10.27
C VAL A 35 6.93 2.35 9.92
N LEU A 36 6.12 2.56 8.87
CA LEU A 36 5.71 3.90 8.45
C LEU A 36 4.73 4.54 9.44
N GLY A 37 3.88 3.73 10.08
CA GLY A 37 2.76 4.21 10.86
C GLY A 37 1.61 4.74 9.99
N ARG A 38 0.42 4.82 10.61
CA ARG A 38 -0.84 5.09 9.92
C ARG A 38 -0.82 6.38 9.09
N GLU A 39 -0.36 7.48 9.66
CA GLU A 39 -0.42 8.80 9.00
C GLU A 39 0.42 8.84 7.72
N ARG A 40 1.67 8.35 7.77
CA ARG A 40 2.56 8.32 6.61
C ARG A 40 2.06 7.36 5.54
N THR A 41 1.53 6.21 5.94
CA THR A 41 0.90 5.27 5.02
C THR A 41 -0.25 5.93 4.26
N LEU A 42 -1.19 6.57 4.96
CA LEU A 42 -2.33 7.23 4.31
C LEU A 42 -1.89 8.38 3.40
N ALA A 43 -0.94 9.21 3.84
CA ALA A 43 -0.42 10.31 3.03
C ALA A 43 0.22 9.82 1.71
N ARG A 44 1.01 8.73 1.76
CA ARG A 44 1.62 8.13 0.57
C ARG A 44 0.58 7.55 -0.39
N LEU A 45 -0.42 6.85 0.15
CA LEU A 45 -1.51 6.30 -0.66
C LEU A 45 -2.35 7.39 -1.31
N ALA A 46 -2.71 8.44 -0.56
CA ALA A 46 -3.45 9.59 -1.08
C ALA A 46 -2.68 10.27 -2.22
N ARG A 47 -1.37 10.47 -2.06
CA ARG A 47 -0.52 10.99 -3.12
C ARG A 47 -0.52 10.10 -4.37
N ALA A 48 -0.42 8.78 -4.20
CA ALA A 48 -0.41 7.85 -5.32
C ALA A 48 -1.74 7.85 -6.10
N VAL A 49 -2.88 8.01 -5.41
CA VAL A 49 -4.19 8.15 -6.05
C VAL A 49 -4.32 9.50 -6.77
N ALA A 50 -3.82 10.58 -6.18
CA ALA A 50 -3.88 11.92 -6.78
C ALA A 50 -3.03 12.07 -8.06
N VAL A 51 -1.96 11.28 -8.20
CA VAL A 51 -1.07 11.29 -9.38
C VAL A 51 -1.57 10.32 -10.48
N GLY A 52 -2.55 9.46 -10.18
CA GLY A 52 -3.10 8.46 -11.09
C GLY A 52 -4.45 8.86 -11.75
N GLN A 53 -4.81 10.14 -11.71
CA GLN A 53 -5.94 10.72 -12.46
C GLN A 53 -5.44 11.39 -13.74
#